data_AF-A0A8J4BE97-F1
#
_entry.id   AF-A0A8J4BE97-F1
#
_cell.length_a   1.000
_cell.length_b   1.000
_cell.length_c   1.000
_cell.angle_alpha   90.00
_cell.angle_beta   90.00
_cell.angle_gamma   90.00
#
_symmetry.space_group_name_H-M   'P 1'
#
loop_
_entity.id
_entity.type
_entity.pdbx_description
1 polymer ?
#
loop_
_entity_poly.entity_id
_entity_poly.type
_entity_poly.pdbx_seq_one_letter_code
_entity_poly.pdbx_strand_id
1 'polypeptide(L)'
;MFSEILFRRIRRNIDSRIAAKSGAMATAILFLVLLAPCLVIPMPTKENFGKLWNARVNVASHARLRGADARLSNAAAQWSITDSIIPPPDAAIRMIGGPGINLGLGTTTMEANLCEASAEGLCPEFARFELLVDSPDGSGAQIWAPLCAPEPMPDLAHVLGMLACEQVYSTLERDLQLDVAVIQVYVSEDSYIVPEGPATRQGDFNSSRYSGWVTVTGANAAKTEYLTRVQDYDFTVSSEGCGPRGLMAVSCRAWGQQEVDADRTAIEVRRRY
;
A
#
# COMPACT_ATOMS: atom_id res chain seq x y z
N MET A 1 -19.49 10.92 -30.99
CA MET A 1 -18.68 11.06 -32.22
C MET A 1 -17.19 11.34 -31.97
N PHE A 2 -16.70 11.41 -30.73
CA PHE A 2 -15.26 11.61 -30.40
C PHE A 2 -14.46 10.30 -30.15
N SER A 3 -15.12 9.15 -30.02
CA SER A 3 -14.48 7.86 -29.72
C SER A 3 -13.74 7.23 -30.92
N GLU A 4 -14.19 7.49 -32.16
CA GLU A 4 -13.62 6.85 -33.34
C GLU A 4 -12.23 7.39 -33.74
N ILE A 5 -11.93 8.65 -33.44
CA ILE A 5 -10.66 9.29 -33.80
C ILE A 5 -9.53 8.80 -32.90
N LEU A 6 -9.82 8.54 -31.61
CA LEU A 6 -8.85 8.06 -30.65
C LEU A 6 -8.48 6.58 -30.91
N PHE A 7 -9.47 5.74 -31.20
CA PHE A 7 -9.25 4.33 -31.56
C PHE A 7 -8.41 4.17 -32.83
N ARG A 8 -8.62 5.02 -33.85
CA ARG A 8 -7.81 5.01 -35.08
C ARG A 8 -6.37 5.50 -34.87
N ARG A 9 -6.10 6.25 -33.79
CA ARG A 9 -4.75 6.74 -33.46
C ARG A 9 -3.97 5.72 -32.64
N ILE A 10 -4.62 5.02 -31.71
CA ILE A 10 -4.02 3.92 -30.93
C ILE A 10 -3.71 2.73 -31.84
N ARG A 11 -4.65 2.33 -32.71
CA ARG A 11 -4.43 1.21 -33.65
C ARG A 11 -3.27 1.45 -34.61
N ARG A 12 -3.15 2.67 -35.16
CA ARG A 12 -2.00 3.04 -36.03
C ARG A 12 -0.65 3.04 -35.30
N ASN A 13 -0.62 3.28 -33.99
CA ASN A 13 0.60 3.29 -33.19
C ASN A 13 1.02 1.87 -32.75
N ILE A 14 0.06 0.95 -32.64
CA ILE A 14 0.33 -0.47 -32.35
C ILE A 14 0.80 -1.17 -33.63
N ASP A 15 0.12 -0.96 -34.76
CA ASP A 15 0.48 -1.59 -36.03
C ASP A 15 1.84 -1.12 -36.55
N SER A 16 2.24 0.14 -36.31
CA SER A 16 3.57 0.64 -36.67
C SER A 16 4.69 0.04 -35.81
N ARG A 17 4.41 -0.27 -34.54
CA ARG A 17 5.37 -0.91 -33.62
C ARG A 17 5.50 -2.41 -33.87
N ILE A 18 4.44 -3.07 -34.33
CA ILE A 18 4.47 -4.47 -34.73
C ILE A 18 5.20 -4.62 -36.06
N ALA A 19 4.94 -3.76 -37.05
CA ALA A 19 5.64 -3.78 -38.35
C ALA A 19 7.15 -3.49 -38.23
N ALA A 20 7.57 -2.72 -37.22
CA ALA A 20 8.99 -2.44 -36.96
C ALA A 20 9.73 -3.60 -36.26
N LYS A 21 9.03 -4.57 -35.66
CA LYS A 21 9.64 -5.69 -34.91
C LYS A 21 9.52 -7.05 -35.58
N SER A 22 8.63 -7.23 -36.56
CA SER A 22 8.38 -8.52 -37.22
C SER A 22 9.37 -8.89 -38.33
N GLY A 23 10.30 -8.00 -38.71
CA GLY A 23 11.32 -8.28 -39.73
C GLY A 23 12.56 -9.06 -39.27
N ALA A 24 12.80 -9.19 -37.95
CA ALA A 24 14.07 -9.73 -37.43
C ALA A 24 13.95 -11.04 -36.61
N MET A 25 12.72 -11.53 -36.33
CA MET A 25 12.52 -12.70 -35.45
C MET A 25 11.99 -13.97 -36.15
N ALA A 26 11.71 -13.93 -37.45
CA ALA A 26 11.18 -15.11 -38.15
C ALA A 26 12.26 -16.13 -38.57
N THR A 27 13.54 -15.77 -38.54
CA THR A 27 14.63 -16.63 -39.09
C THR A 27 15.48 -17.30 -38.01
N ALA A 28 15.38 -16.91 -36.74
CA ALA A 28 16.23 -17.44 -35.67
C ALA A 28 15.61 -18.62 -34.89
N ILE A 29 14.29 -18.81 -34.95
CA ILE A 29 13.59 -19.86 -34.18
C ILE A 29 13.65 -21.22 -34.88
N LEU A 30 13.92 -21.26 -36.20
CA LEU A 30 13.99 -22.53 -36.94
C LEU A 30 15.34 -23.26 -36.82
N PHE A 31 16.36 -22.66 -36.18
CA PHE A 31 17.69 -23.28 -36.04
C PHE A 31 18.00 -23.85 -34.64
N LEU A 32 17.16 -23.59 -33.63
CA LEU A 32 17.43 -23.95 -32.24
C LEU A 32 16.78 -25.26 -31.76
N VAL A 33 16.03 -25.95 -32.62
CA VAL A 33 15.31 -27.19 -32.25
C VAL A 33 16.08 -28.47 -32.62
N LEU A 34 17.23 -28.38 -33.30
CA LEU A 34 17.91 -29.58 -33.84
C LEU A 34 19.27 -29.96 -33.24
N LEU A 35 19.80 -29.25 -32.22
CA LEU A 35 21.10 -29.59 -31.65
C LEU A 35 21.16 -29.40 -30.13
N ALA A 36 20.62 -30.37 -29.37
CA ALA A 36 21.05 -30.58 -27.99
C ALA A 36 20.73 -32.00 -27.48
N PRO A 37 21.71 -32.92 -27.52
CA PRO A 37 21.83 -33.93 -26.47
C PRO A 37 23.15 -33.74 -25.72
N CYS A 38 23.08 -33.92 -24.40
CA CYS A 38 24.19 -34.12 -23.47
C CYS A 38 25.03 -32.89 -23.06
N LEU A 39 24.55 -32.16 -22.04
CA LEU A 39 25.43 -31.45 -21.10
C LEU A 39 24.92 -31.68 -19.69
N VAL A 40 25.50 -32.68 -19.01
CA VAL A 40 25.35 -32.90 -17.57
C VAL A 40 26.33 -31.96 -16.87
N ILE A 41 25.81 -30.91 -16.22
CA ILE A 41 26.58 -30.03 -15.36
C ILE A 41 26.40 -30.51 -13.91
N PRO A 42 27.49 -30.77 -13.15
CA PRO A 42 27.37 -31.17 -11.76
C PRO A 42 26.91 -29.99 -10.89
N MET A 43 25.90 -30.20 -10.06
CA MET A 43 25.46 -29.20 -9.08
C MET A 43 26.49 -29.08 -7.94
N PRO A 44 26.84 -27.86 -7.50
CA PRO A 44 27.69 -27.68 -6.33
C PRO A 44 26.91 -27.99 -5.04
N THR A 45 27.60 -28.58 -4.06
CA THR A 45 27.03 -28.97 -2.77
C THR A 45 26.80 -27.78 -1.82
N LYS A 46 25.85 -27.94 -0.89
CA LYS A 46 25.30 -26.94 0.04
C LYS A 46 26.31 -26.18 0.92
N GLU A 47 27.57 -26.61 1.02
CA GLU A 47 28.55 -26.03 1.95
C GLU A 47 29.18 -24.71 1.48
N ASN A 48 29.13 -24.38 0.20
CA ASN A 48 29.84 -23.21 -0.35
C ASN A 48 29.00 -21.92 -0.45
N PHE A 49 27.70 -21.96 -0.16
CA PHE A 49 26.84 -20.77 -0.26
C PHE A 49 27.02 -19.79 0.93
N GLY A 50 27.34 -20.28 2.13
CA GLY A 50 27.43 -19.45 3.33
C GLY A 50 28.67 -18.54 3.41
N LYS A 51 29.77 -18.90 2.75
CA LYS A 51 31.05 -18.15 2.85
C LYS A 51 31.17 -16.99 1.86
N LEU A 52 30.42 -17.01 0.74
CA LEU A 52 30.44 -15.94 -0.25
C LEU A 52 29.51 -14.76 0.11
N TRP A 53 28.50 -14.98 0.97
CA TRP A 53 27.56 -13.93 1.37
C TRP A 53 28.15 -12.95 2.40
N ASN A 54 29.00 -13.42 3.32
CA ASN A 54 29.49 -12.62 4.45
C ASN A 54 30.69 -11.70 4.13
N ALA A 55 31.32 -11.80 2.96
CA ALA A 55 32.59 -11.12 2.69
C ALA A 55 32.49 -9.82 1.86
N ARG A 56 31.31 -9.41 1.36
CA ARG A 56 31.20 -8.26 0.44
C ARG A 56 30.27 -7.12 0.86
N VAL A 57 29.58 -7.23 1.99
CA VAL A 57 28.78 -6.14 2.55
C VAL A 57 29.48 -5.61 3.79
N ASN A 58 30.64 -4.96 3.65
CA ASN A 58 31.19 -4.23 4.79
C ASN A 58 32.01 -3.00 4.37
N VAL A 59 31.79 -1.94 5.14
CA VAL A 59 32.52 -0.67 5.27
C VAL A 59 31.88 0.58 4.64
N ALA A 60 31.36 0.59 3.41
CA ALA A 60 30.78 1.85 2.84
C ALA A 60 29.29 2.10 3.17
N SER A 61 28.48 1.05 3.28
CA SER A 61 27.04 1.15 3.60
C SER A 61 26.77 1.44 5.08
N HIS A 62 27.65 1.00 5.99
CA HIS A 62 27.46 1.18 7.43
C HIS A 62 27.67 2.61 7.94
N ALA A 63 28.44 3.46 7.24
CA ALA A 63 28.68 4.84 7.69
C ALA A 63 27.56 5.80 7.29
N ARG A 64 26.86 5.56 6.17
CA ARG A 64 25.69 6.36 5.74
C ARG A 64 24.41 5.97 6.46
N LEU A 65 24.20 4.68 6.75
CA LEU A 65 23.04 4.22 7.52
C LEU A 65 23.00 4.83 8.92
N ARG A 66 24.14 4.96 9.61
CA ARG A 66 24.21 5.62 10.93
C ARG A 66 23.82 7.11 10.91
N GLY A 67 24.04 7.80 9.79
CA GLY A 67 23.67 9.21 9.64
C GLY A 67 22.17 9.42 9.40
N ALA A 68 21.52 8.49 8.69
CA ALA A 68 20.07 8.45 8.52
C ALA A 68 19.37 7.99 9.82
N ASP A 69 19.90 6.94 10.45
CA ASP A 69 19.42 6.43 11.74
C ASP A 69 19.47 7.51 12.83
N ALA A 70 20.54 8.32 12.91
CA ALA A 70 20.65 9.38 13.91
C ALA A 70 19.66 10.54 13.70
N ARG A 71 19.25 10.81 12.45
CA ARG A 71 18.20 11.81 12.16
C ARG A 71 16.81 11.25 12.46
N LEU A 72 16.57 9.98 12.12
CA LEU A 72 15.31 9.28 12.39
C LEU A 72 15.10 9.03 13.89
N SER A 73 16.15 8.69 14.64
CA SER A 73 16.07 8.46 16.09
C SER A 73 15.82 9.74 16.88
N ASN A 74 16.37 10.88 16.43
CA ASN A 74 16.08 12.18 17.05
C ASN A 74 14.67 12.70 16.70
N ALA A 75 14.16 12.38 15.51
CA ALA A 75 12.75 12.61 15.17
C ALA A 75 11.83 11.71 16.01
N ALA A 76 12.11 10.41 16.11
CA ALA A 76 11.30 9.46 16.88
C ALA A 76 11.27 9.75 18.39
N ALA A 77 12.37 10.23 18.99
CA ALA A 77 12.43 10.57 20.41
C ALA A 77 11.59 11.80 20.79
N GLN A 78 11.21 12.64 19.82
CA GLN A 78 10.37 13.81 20.05
C GLN A 78 8.86 13.49 19.87
N TRP A 79 8.51 12.27 19.43
CA TRP A 79 7.15 11.86 19.05
C TRP A 79 6.67 10.71 19.95
N SER A 80 6.47 11.02 21.24
CA SER A 80 5.81 10.12 22.19
C SER A 80 4.32 10.03 21.88
N ILE A 81 3.94 8.97 21.16
CA ILE A 81 2.67 8.20 21.19
C ILE A 81 1.54 8.83 22.02
N THR A 82 0.82 9.77 21.42
CA THR A 82 -0.59 10.11 21.71
C THR A 82 -1.21 10.93 20.58
N ASP A 83 -0.39 11.59 19.77
CA ASP A 83 -0.86 12.40 18.67
C ASP A 83 -0.84 11.59 17.38
N SER A 84 -2.03 11.13 16.95
CA SER A 84 -2.25 10.80 15.55
C SER A 84 -1.63 11.90 14.71
N ILE A 85 -0.83 11.53 13.70
CA ILE A 85 -0.40 12.46 12.66
C ILE A 85 -1.68 13.14 12.17
N ILE A 86 -1.85 14.43 12.46
CA ILE A 86 -2.94 15.23 11.90
C ILE A 86 -2.41 15.68 10.55
N PRO A 87 -2.78 15.02 9.46
CA PRO A 87 -2.40 15.48 8.13
C PRO A 87 -2.84 16.93 7.90
N PRO A 88 -2.13 17.67 7.03
CA PRO A 88 -2.58 19.00 6.62
C PRO A 88 -3.99 18.94 5.99
N PRO A 89 -4.71 20.07 5.90
CA PRO A 89 -6.13 20.10 5.55
C PRO A 89 -6.48 19.52 4.16
N ASP A 90 -5.49 19.26 3.31
CA ASP A 90 -5.62 18.55 2.03
C ASP A 90 -5.62 17.02 2.17
N ALA A 91 -5.04 16.47 3.23
CA ALA A 91 -5.10 15.05 3.54
C ALA A 91 -6.17 14.78 4.60
N ALA A 92 -7.43 14.80 4.16
CA ALA A 92 -8.59 14.42 4.98
C ALA A 92 -8.68 12.89 5.24
N ILE A 93 -7.54 12.20 5.38
CA ILE A 93 -7.43 10.77 5.64
C ILE A 93 -6.19 10.44 6.49
N ARG A 94 -6.35 9.53 7.46
CA ARG A 94 -5.25 9.01 8.28
C ARG A 94 -5.35 7.49 8.42
N MET A 95 -4.21 6.87 8.66
CA MET A 95 -4.07 5.44 8.87
C MET A 95 -3.80 5.16 10.35
N ILE A 96 -4.52 4.22 10.95
CA ILE A 96 -4.30 3.76 12.32
C ILE A 96 -3.98 2.26 12.33
N GLY A 97 -2.86 1.88 12.93
CA GLY A 97 -2.42 0.50 12.97
C GLY A 97 -1.55 0.10 11.76
N GLY A 98 -1.46 -1.22 11.56
CA GLY A 98 -0.68 -1.85 10.50
C GLY A 98 0.84 -1.79 10.71
N PRO A 99 1.62 -2.37 9.79
CA PRO A 99 3.05 -2.19 9.71
C PRO A 99 3.23 -0.81 9.11
N GLY A 100 2.90 0.21 9.92
CA GLY A 100 3.13 1.59 9.59
C GLY A 100 4.53 1.67 9.01
N ILE A 101 4.62 2.23 7.80
CA ILE A 101 5.81 2.79 7.18
C ILE A 101 7.09 2.18 7.79
N ASN A 102 7.67 1.18 7.15
CA ASN A 102 8.91 0.47 7.57
C ASN A 102 10.15 1.39 7.78
N LEU A 103 9.97 2.69 7.98
CA LEU A 103 10.96 3.69 8.36
C LEU A 103 11.24 3.74 9.87
N GLY A 104 10.66 2.85 10.67
CA GLY A 104 10.97 2.75 12.11
C GLY A 104 10.45 3.92 12.98
N LEU A 105 9.46 4.67 12.49
CA LEU A 105 8.94 5.89 13.15
C LEU A 105 7.82 5.65 14.17
N GLY A 106 7.63 4.41 14.62
CA GLY A 106 6.68 4.07 15.67
C GLY A 106 5.65 3.05 15.18
N THR A 107 5.57 1.94 15.91
CA THR A 107 4.60 0.87 15.72
C THR A 107 3.29 1.31 16.38
N THR A 108 2.40 1.99 15.67
CA THR A 108 1.00 1.90 16.08
C THR A 108 0.57 0.47 15.75
N THR A 109 0.67 -0.41 16.75
CA THR A 109 0.07 -1.74 16.65
C THR A 109 -1.43 -1.58 16.51
N MET A 110 -2.03 -2.33 15.59
CA MET A 110 -3.49 -2.45 15.52
C MET A 110 -4.02 -2.85 16.90
N GLU A 111 -5.14 -2.26 17.31
CA GLU A 111 -5.77 -2.56 18.60
C GLU A 111 -6.16 -4.04 18.67
N ALA A 112 -5.78 -4.69 19.78
CA ALA A 112 -5.83 -6.15 19.90
C ALA A 112 -7.26 -6.71 19.73
N ASN A 113 -8.27 -6.01 20.23
CA ASN A 113 -9.67 -6.45 20.15
C ASN A 113 -10.28 -6.33 18.74
N LEU A 114 -9.66 -5.61 17.80
CA LEU A 114 -10.00 -5.72 16.37
C LEU A 114 -9.42 -7.00 15.76
N CYS A 115 -8.21 -7.39 16.21
CA CYS A 115 -7.53 -8.58 15.74
C CYS A 115 -8.10 -9.89 16.27
N GLU A 116 -8.47 -9.94 17.55
CA GLU A 116 -9.11 -11.14 18.13
C GLU A 116 -10.45 -11.44 17.45
N ALA A 117 -11.12 -10.41 16.94
CA ALA A 117 -12.38 -10.55 16.23
C ALA A 117 -12.17 -10.90 14.74
N SER A 118 -10.99 -10.64 14.17
CA SER A 118 -10.65 -11.05 12.80
C SER A 118 -10.08 -12.48 12.79
N ALA A 119 -10.51 -13.31 11.83
CA ALA A 119 -10.07 -14.70 11.73
C ALA A 119 -8.62 -14.86 11.24
N GLU A 120 -7.99 -13.79 10.78
CA GLU A 120 -6.70 -13.83 10.09
C GLU A 120 -5.53 -13.56 11.04
N GLY A 121 -4.60 -14.52 11.13
CA GLY A 121 -3.32 -14.35 11.86
C GLY A 121 -2.39 -13.25 11.31
N LEU A 122 -2.86 -12.48 10.31
CA LEU A 122 -2.21 -11.34 9.70
C LEU A 122 -2.78 -10.00 10.15
N CYS A 123 -3.72 -9.95 11.09
CA CYS A 123 -4.29 -8.67 11.56
C CYS A 123 -3.25 -7.56 11.89
N PRO A 124 -2.11 -7.85 12.55
CA PRO A 124 -1.09 -6.83 12.79
C PRO A 124 -0.51 -6.20 11.52
N GLU A 125 -0.66 -6.88 10.37
CA GLU A 125 -0.22 -6.39 9.05
C GLU A 125 -1.21 -5.42 8.40
N PHE A 126 -2.41 -5.22 8.94
CA PHE A 126 -3.41 -4.34 8.36
C PHE A 126 -3.71 -3.15 9.26
N ALA A 127 -3.97 -2.01 8.63
CA ALA A 127 -4.42 -0.78 9.26
C ALA A 127 -5.91 -0.54 8.97
N ARG A 128 -6.53 0.32 9.77
CA ARG A 128 -7.81 0.95 9.42
C ARG A 128 -7.56 2.36 8.92
N PHE A 129 -8.47 2.85 8.09
CA PHE A 129 -8.47 4.25 7.69
C PHE A 129 -9.58 5.03 8.37
N GLU A 130 -9.27 6.29 8.65
CA GLU A 130 -10.22 7.28 9.16
C GLU A 130 -10.19 8.50 8.26
N LEU A 131 -11.36 9.06 7.95
CA LEU A 131 -11.51 10.28 7.16
C LEU A 131 -11.92 11.44 8.05
N LEU A 132 -11.43 12.63 7.72
CA LEU A 132 -11.92 13.87 8.29
C LEU A 132 -13.19 14.29 7.54
N VAL A 133 -14.33 14.22 8.20
CA VAL A 133 -15.66 14.48 7.61
C VAL A 133 -16.49 15.38 8.51
N ASP A 134 -17.56 15.96 7.97
CA ASP A 134 -18.53 16.69 8.78
C ASP A 134 -19.28 15.74 9.73
N SER A 135 -19.51 16.21 10.95
CA SER A 135 -20.24 15.48 11.97
C SER A 135 -21.67 15.21 11.53
N PRO A 136 -22.20 13.99 11.74
CA PRO A 136 -23.56 13.63 11.33
C PRO A 136 -24.66 14.34 12.14
N ASP A 137 -24.31 15.04 13.22
CA ASP A 137 -25.25 15.82 14.04
C ASP A 137 -25.64 17.19 13.43
N GLY A 138 -25.06 17.56 12.28
CA GLY A 138 -25.35 18.82 11.61
C GLY A 138 -24.76 20.05 12.29
N SER A 139 -23.84 19.88 13.26
CA SER A 139 -23.17 20.99 13.96
C SER A 139 -22.20 21.78 13.06
N GLY A 140 -21.82 21.22 11.92
CA GLY A 140 -20.74 21.75 11.06
C GLY A 140 -19.34 21.50 11.64
N ALA A 141 -19.21 20.82 12.77
CA ALA A 141 -17.92 20.37 13.28
C ALA A 141 -17.36 19.24 12.41
N GLN A 142 -16.03 19.17 12.28
CA GLN A 142 -15.35 18.07 11.62
C GLN A 142 -14.93 17.00 12.63
N ILE A 143 -15.04 15.73 12.24
CA ILE A 143 -14.69 14.57 13.07
C ILE A 143 -13.84 13.59 12.25
N TRP A 144 -13.01 12.81 12.94
CA TRP A 144 -12.37 11.63 12.36
C TRP A 144 -13.32 10.45 12.46
N ALA A 145 -13.74 9.92 11.31
CA ALA A 145 -14.71 8.84 11.20
C ALA A 145 -14.07 7.62 10.53
N PRO A 146 -14.20 6.40 11.09
CA PRO A 146 -13.64 5.19 10.50
C PRO A 146 -14.32 4.84 9.17
N LEU A 147 -13.54 4.32 8.22
CA LEU A 147 -14.04 3.85 6.93
C LEU A 147 -14.58 2.42 7.05
N CYS A 148 -15.88 2.26 6.82
CA CYS A 148 -16.51 0.96 6.73
C CYS A 148 -16.07 0.22 5.47
N ALA A 149 -16.03 -1.12 5.54
CA ALA A 149 -15.77 -1.91 4.35
C ALA A 149 -16.89 -1.65 3.31
N PRO A 150 -16.53 -1.44 2.04
CA PRO A 150 -17.53 -1.30 0.99
C PRO A 150 -18.36 -2.59 0.87
N GLU A 151 -19.57 -2.49 0.34
CA GLU A 151 -20.33 -3.67 -0.09
C GLU A 151 -19.49 -4.54 -1.05
N PRO A 152 -19.73 -5.87 -1.13
CA PRO A 152 -18.87 -6.83 -1.81
C PRO A 152 -18.69 -6.49 -3.30
N MET A 153 -17.67 -5.66 -3.55
CA MET A 153 -17.09 -5.30 -4.82
C MET A 153 -15.58 -5.31 -4.57
N PRO A 154 -14.91 -6.46 -4.78
CA PRO A 154 -13.49 -6.59 -4.44
C PRO A 154 -12.62 -5.50 -5.09
N ASP A 155 -12.98 -5.09 -6.30
CA ASP A 155 -12.30 -4.01 -7.02
C ASP A 155 -12.40 -2.65 -6.30
N LEU A 156 -13.55 -2.36 -5.69
CA LEU A 156 -13.75 -1.09 -5.00
C LEU A 156 -12.91 -1.01 -3.73
N ALA A 157 -12.90 -2.07 -2.93
CA ALA A 157 -12.07 -2.12 -1.73
C ALA A 157 -10.59 -1.93 -2.11
N HIS A 158 -10.12 -2.61 -3.16
CA HIS A 158 -8.75 -2.44 -3.65
C HIS A 158 -8.44 -1.01 -4.08
N VAL A 159 -9.31 -0.37 -4.86
CA VAL A 159 -9.13 1.01 -5.30
C VAL A 159 -9.14 1.99 -4.13
N LEU A 160 -10.09 1.86 -3.20
CA LEU A 160 -10.14 2.71 -2.01
C LEU A 160 -8.86 2.56 -1.18
N GLY A 161 -8.35 1.34 -1.04
CA GLY A 161 -7.09 1.06 -0.36
C GLY A 161 -5.91 1.74 -1.07
N MET A 162 -5.87 1.67 -2.39
CA MET A 162 -4.83 2.30 -3.21
C MET A 162 -4.80 3.81 -3.04
N LEU A 163 -5.95 4.47 -3.23
CA LEU A 163 -6.07 5.92 -3.05
C LEU A 163 -5.75 6.35 -1.61
N ALA A 164 -6.22 5.60 -0.61
CA ALA A 164 -5.93 5.89 0.78
C ALA A 164 -4.44 5.77 1.10
N CYS A 165 -3.78 4.70 0.67
CA CYS A 165 -2.35 4.52 0.85
C CYS A 165 -1.55 5.61 0.14
N GLU A 166 -1.90 5.95 -1.10
CA GLU A 166 -1.27 7.03 -1.87
C GLU A 166 -1.38 8.39 -1.17
N GLN A 167 -2.56 8.75 -0.66
CA GLN A 167 -2.76 10.01 0.07
C GLN A 167 -1.96 10.09 1.36
N VAL A 168 -1.92 8.98 2.13
CA VAL A 168 -1.13 8.90 3.36
C VAL A 168 0.36 9.02 3.05
N TYR A 169 0.87 8.28 2.07
CA TYR A 169 2.28 8.34 1.70
C TYR A 169 2.69 9.65 1.03
N SER A 170 1.84 10.26 0.20
CA SER A 170 2.10 11.59 -0.39
C SER A 170 2.26 12.65 0.70
N THR A 171 1.45 12.55 1.77
CA THR A 171 1.56 13.43 2.93
C THR A 171 2.89 13.24 3.65
N LEU A 172 3.27 11.99 3.89
CA LEU A 172 4.53 11.66 4.56
C LEU A 172 5.75 12.03 3.72
N GLU A 173 5.71 11.80 2.41
CA GLU A 173 6.76 12.22 1.48
C GLU A 173 6.97 13.73 1.54
N ARG A 174 5.90 14.52 1.51
CA ARG A 174 5.99 15.97 1.64
C ARG A 174 6.54 16.39 3.02
N ASP A 175 6.01 15.81 4.09
CA ASP A 175 6.27 16.27 5.45
C ASP A 175 7.63 15.79 5.98
N LEU A 176 8.08 14.61 5.55
CA LEU A 176 9.33 13.95 5.98
C LEU A 176 10.41 13.91 4.88
N GLN A 177 10.13 14.44 3.69
CA GLN A 177 11.04 14.43 2.52
C GLN A 177 11.49 13.01 2.15
N LEU A 178 10.54 12.06 2.15
CA LEU A 178 10.81 10.66 1.82
C LEU A 178 10.70 10.43 0.32
N ASP A 179 11.67 9.74 -0.25
CA ASP A 179 11.65 9.39 -1.68
C ASP A 179 10.89 8.07 -1.90
N VAL A 180 9.56 8.14 -1.94
CA VAL A 180 8.67 6.98 -2.10
C VAL A 180 8.52 6.65 -3.59
N ALA A 181 9.02 5.50 -4.01
CA ALA A 181 9.00 5.11 -5.42
C ALA A 181 7.80 4.22 -5.79
N VAL A 182 7.42 3.32 -4.89
CA VAL A 182 6.35 2.35 -5.12
C VAL A 182 5.55 2.19 -3.85
N ILE A 183 4.22 2.21 -3.99
CA ILE A 183 3.28 1.87 -2.94
C ILE A 183 2.57 0.58 -3.34
N GLN A 184 2.64 -0.44 -2.48
CA GLN A 184 1.90 -1.69 -2.61
C GLN A 184 0.78 -1.72 -1.58
N VAL A 185 -0.36 -2.18 -2.03
CA VAL A 185 -1.60 -2.19 -1.28
C VAL A 185 -2.09 -3.63 -1.18
N TYR A 186 -2.35 -4.08 0.03
CA TYR A 186 -3.10 -5.32 0.27
C TYR A 186 -4.36 -4.96 1.03
N VAL A 187 -5.50 -5.36 0.49
CA VAL A 187 -6.78 -5.21 1.17
C VAL A 187 -7.19 -6.58 1.66
N SER A 188 -7.56 -6.65 2.94
CA SER A 188 -8.04 -7.89 3.53
C SER A 188 -9.35 -8.31 2.86
N GLU A 189 -9.52 -9.61 2.60
CA GLU A 189 -10.81 -10.15 2.12
C GLU A 189 -11.86 -10.08 3.24
N ASP A 190 -11.40 -10.23 4.49
CA ASP A 190 -12.21 -10.07 5.69
C ASP A 190 -12.10 -8.64 6.24
N SER A 191 -13.23 -8.04 6.59
CA SER A 191 -13.27 -6.77 7.32
C SER A 191 -13.00 -6.97 8.81
N TYR A 192 -12.54 -5.92 9.49
CA TYR A 192 -12.49 -5.97 10.95
C TYR A 192 -13.89 -5.92 11.53
N ILE A 193 -14.24 -6.91 12.35
CA ILE A 193 -15.48 -6.90 13.10
C ILE A 193 -15.38 -5.82 14.18
N VAL A 194 -16.34 -4.88 14.18
CA VAL A 194 -16.43 -3.83 15.19
C VAL A 194 -16.92 -4.44 16.50
N PRO A 195 -16.18 -4.32 17.62
CA PRO A 195 -16.66 -4.78 18.91
C PRO A 195 -17.94 -4.04 19.34
N GLU A 196 -18.96 -4.79 19.74
CA GLU A 196 -20.28 -4.25 20.14
C GLU A 196 -20.27 -3.55 21.51
N GLY A 197 -19.22 -3.79 22.32
CA GLY A 197 -19.07 -3.23 23.67
C GLY A 197 -17.99 -2.14 23.76
N PRO A 198 -18.02 -1.32 24.82
CA PRO A 198 -16.96 -0.36 25.08
C PRO A 198 -15.62 -1.08 25.31
N ALA A 199 -14.52 -0.43 24.93
CA ALA A 199 -13.19 -0.92 25.25
C ALA A 199 -13.02 -1.12 26.77
N THR A 200 -12.58 -2.31 27.17
CA THR A 200 -12.35 -2.64 28.59
C THR A 200 -10.88 -2.59 28.98
N ARG A 201 -9.96 -2.65 28.00
CA ARG A 201 -8.51 -2.51 28.22
C ARG A 201 -7.98 -1.25 27.55
N GLN A 202 -6.90 -0.71 28.12
CA GLN A 202 -6.20 0.40 27.48
C GLN A 202 -5.57 -0.08 26.17
N GLY A 203 -5.72 0.70 25.12
CA GLY A 203 -5.22 0.36 23.78
C GLY A 203 -6.18 -0.53 22.97
N ASP A 204 -7.34 -0.91 23.52
CA ASP A 204 -8.41 -1.53 22.73
C ASP A 204 -9.12 -0.47 21.88
N PHE A 205 -9.61 -0.89 20.71
CA PHE A 205 -10.48 -0.10 19.87
C PHE A 205 -11.78 0.16 20.62
N ASN A 206 -12.14 1.44 20.73
CA ASN A 206 -13.34 1.88 21.42
C ASN A 206 -14.31 2.52 20.41
N SER A 207 -15.29 1.74 19.97
CA SER A 207 -16.32 2.19 19.02
C SER A 207 -17.11 3.40 19.54
N SER A 208 -17.32 3.51 20.85
CA SER A 208 -18.08 4.62 21.46
C SER A 208 -17.38 5.97 21.42
N ARG A 209 -16.10 6.03 20.98
CA ARG A 209 -15.38 7.30 20.80
C ARG A 209 -15.69 7.97 19.46
N TYR A 210 -16.28 7.23 18.52
CA TYR A 210 -16.64 7.77 17.22
C TYR A 210 -18.10 8.20 17.23
N SER A 211 -18.34 9.46 16.87
CA SER A 211 -19.68 10.01 16.64
C SER A 211 -20.17 9.78 15.21
N GLY A 212 -19.30 9.29 14.31
CA GLY A 212 -19.63 9.04 12.91
C GLY A 212 -18.76 7.97 12.27
N TRP A 213 -19.31 7.34 11.22
CA TRP A 213 -18.71 6.26 10.44
C TRP A 213 -18.96 6.51 8.95
N VAL A 214 -17.94 6.30 8.12
CA VAL A 214 -17.99 6.61 6.69
C VAL A 214 -18.28 5.36 5.88
N THR A 215 -19.27 5.43 5.00
CA THR A 215 -19.56 4.41 3.98
C THR A 215 -19.48 5.05 2.59
N VAL A 216 -18.68 4.49 1.69
CA VAL A 216 -18.67 4.91 0.28
C VAL A 216 -19.90 4.34 -0.43
N THR A 217 -20.68 5.20 -1.10
CA THR A 217 -21.97 4.84 -1.72
C THR A 217 -22.05 5.09 -3.22
N GLY A 218 -21.19 5.96 -3.77
CA GLY A 218 -21.26 6.40 -5.18
C GLY A 218 -20.23 5.80 -6.13
N ALA A 219 -19.58 4.70 -5.75
CA ALA A 219 -18.55 4.08 -6.56
C ALA A 219 -19.15 3.38 -7.80
N ASN A 220 -19.19 4.10 -8.92
CA ASN A 220 -19.45 3.49 -10.22
C ASN A 220 -18.11 3.07 -10.85
N ALA A 221 -18.00 1.81 -11.27
CA ALA A 221 -16.82 1.28 -11.97
C ALA A 221 -16.34 2.15 -13.15
N ALA A 222 -17.23 2.93 -13.78
CA ALA A 222 -16.88 3.86 -14.86
C ALA A 222 -16.26 5.19 -14.38
N LYS A 223 -16.40 5.55 -13.11
CA LYS A 223 -15.83 6.78 -12.51
C LYS A 223 -14.48 6.53 -11.84
N THR A 224 -14.19 5.27 -11.52
CA THR A 224 -13.02 4.81 -10.76
C THR A 224 -11.69 5.26 -11.39
N GLU A 225 -11.65 5.43 -12.72
CA GLU A 225 -10.45 5.84 -13.46
C GLU A 225 -10.07 7.33 -13.31
N TYR A 226 -10.94 8.18 -12.74
CA TYR A 226 -10.72 9.63 -12.70
C TYR A 226 -10.54 10.21 -11.29
N LEU A 227 -10.73 9.40 -10.26
CA LEU A 227 -10.69 9.86 -8.87
C LEU A 227 -9.26 9.74 -8.35
N THR A 228 -8.77 10.82 -7.74
CA THR A 228 -7.39 10.88 -7.22
C THR A 228 -7.35 10.80 -5.70
N ARG A 229 -8.51 10.88 -5.04
CA ARG A 229 -8.64 10.83 -3.58
C ARG A 229 -9.89 10.05 -3.16
N VAL A 230 -9.85 9.47 -1.96
CA VAL A 230 -11.02 8.81 -1.37
C VAL A 230 -12.17 9.79 -1.19
N GLN A 231 -11.89 11.06 -0.86
CA GLN A 231 -12.90 12.11 -0.67
C GLN A 231 -13.60 12.54 -1.96
N ASP A 232 -13.11 12.12 -3.13
CA ASP A 232 -13.76 12.41 -4.41
C ASP A 232 -14.92 11.43 -4.72
N TYR A 233 -15.10 10.38 -3.90
CA TYR A 233 -16.26 9.50 -3.96
C TYR A 233 -17.46 10.10 -3.24
N ASP A 234 -18.67 9.74 -3.66
CA ASP A 234 -19.85 9.97 -2.82
C ASP A 234 -19.80 9.00 -1.62
N PHE A 235 -19.94 9.55 -0.42
CA PHE A 235 -19.99 8.80 0.83
C PHE A 235 -21.13 9.30 1.72
N THR A 236 -21.54 8.46 2.66
CA THR A 236 -22.45 8.81 3.75
C THR A 236 -21.71 8.73 5.08
N VAL A 237 -22.07 9.63 6.01
CA VAL A 237 -21.62 9.60 7.39
C VAL A 237 -22.80 9.20 8.26
N SER A 238 -22.68 8.09 8.98
CA SER A 238 -23.71 7.55 9.86
C SER A 238 -23.27 7.63 11.32
N SER A 239 -24.19 7.90 12.24
CA SER A 239 -23.97 7.73 13.68
C SER A 239 -23.99 6.26 14.10
N GLU A 240 -24.60 5.40 13.28
CA GLU A 240 -24.53 3.95 13.44
C GLU A 240 -23.21 3.42 12.91
N GLY A 241 -22.63 2.45 13.62
CA GLY A 241 -21.40 1.78 13.22
C GLY A 241 -21.51 1.07 11.87
N CYS A 242 -20.41 0.47 11.41
CA CYS A 242 -20.37 -0.23 10.12
C CYS A 242 -21.32 -1.44 10.02
N GLY A 243 -21.94 -1.84 11.13
CA GLY A 243 -22.84 -2.99 11.21
C GLY A 243 -22.12 -4.28 10.77
N PRO A 244 -22.80 -5.18 10.05
CA PRO A 244 -22.20 -6.46 9.64
C PRO A 244 -21.09 -6.31 8.61
N ARG A 245 -20.91 -5.12 8.00
CA ARG A 245 -19.85 -4.88 7.02
C ARG A 245 -18.48 -4.79 7.66
N GLY A 246 -18.40 -4.41 8.94
CA GLY A 246 -17.12 -4.19 9.61
C GLY A 246 -16.32 -3.01 9.03
N LEU A 247 -15.09 -2.84 9.54
CA LEU A 247 -14.17 -1.82 9.07
C LEU A 247 -13.28 -2.35 7.94
N MET A 248 -12.97 -1.45 7.02
CA MET A 248 -11.99 -1.74 5.98
C MET A 248 -10.60 -1.97 6.60
N ALA A 249 -9.94 -3.06 6.22
CA ALA A 249 -8.61 -3.43 6.67
C ALA A 249 -7.63 -3.41 5.48
N VAL A 250 -6.58 -2.58 5.57
CA VAL A 250 -5.63 -2.35 4.47
C VAL A 250 -4.20 -2.31 4.98
N SER A 251 -3.31 -3.06 4.35
CA SER A 251 -1.86 -2.93 4.50
C SER A 251 -1.34 -2.01 3.40
N CYS A 252 -0.72 -0.91 3.80
CA CYS A 252 0.06 -0.08 2.89
C CYS A 252 1.54 -0.35 3.10
N ARG A 253 2.29 -0.65 2.03
CA ARG A 253 3.73 -0.79 2.06
C ARG A 253 4.34 0.14 1.03
N ALA A 254 5.39 0.85 1.39
CA ALA A 254 6.14 1.71 0.47
C ALA A 254 7.61 1.32 0.46
N TRP A 255 8.23 1.42 -0.71
CA TRP A 255 9.67 1.25 -0.91
C TRP A 255 10.30 2.54 -1.40
N GLY A 256 11.49 2.82 -0.89
CA GLY A 256 12.25 3.98 -1.33
C GLY A 256 12.82 3.77 -2.74
N GLN A 257 13.06 4.85 -3.49
CA GLN A 257 13.68 4.76 -4.82
C GLN A 257 15.03 4.02 -4.79
N GLN A 258 15.78 4.19 -3.70
CA GLN A 258 17.05 3.49 -3.48
C GLN A 258 16.89 1.96 -3.41
N GLU A 259 15.82 1.46 -2.79
CA GLU A 259 15.54 0.03 -2.70
C GLU A 259 15.12 -0.52 -4.06
N VAL A 260 14.29 0.21 -4.79
CA VAL A 260 13.88 -0.13 -6.15
C VAL A 260 15.08 -0.23 -7.10
N ASP A 261 16.02 0.72 -7.02
CA ASP A 261 17.23 0.71 -7.84
C ASP A 261 18.20 -0.43 -7.47
N ALA A 262 18.29 -0.77 -6.18
CA ALA A 262 19.07 -1.92 -5.72
C ALA A 262 18.50 -3.24 -6.27
N ASP A 263 17.18 -3.42 -6.21
CA ASP A 263 16.50 -4.59 -6.74
C ASP A 263 16.62 -4.71 -8.27
N ARG A 264 16.45 -3.59 -8.99
CA ARG A 264 16.66 -3.57 -10.46
C ARG A 264 18.08 -4.02 -10.81
N THR A 265 19.08 -3.52 -10.08
CA THR A 265 20.49 -3.89 -10.29
C THR A 265 20.72 -5.38 -10.01
N ALA A 266 20.15 -5.93 -8.94
CA ALA A 266 20.26 -7.35 -8.62
C ALA A 266 19.64 -8.26 -9.69
N ILE A 267 18.49 -7.88 -10.25
CA ILE A 267 17.82 -8.60 -11.33
C ILE A 267 18.66 -8.56 -12.62
N GLU A 268 19.22 -7.40 -12.97
CA GLU A 268 20.07 -7.27 -14.16
C GLU A 268 21.34 -8.12 -14.05
N VAL A 269 21.98 -8.17 -12.87
CA VAL A 269 23.13 -9.04 -12.64
C VAL A 269 22.74 -10.51 -12.83
N ARG A 270 21.61 -10.98 -12.27
CA ARG A 270 21.13 -12.35 -12.46
C ARG A 270 20.78 -12.70 -13.91
N ARG A 271 20.45 -11.73 -14.75
CA ARG A 271 20.19 -11.98 -16.19
C ARG A 271 21.47 -12.14 -17.01
N ARG A 272 22.62 -11.67 -16.50
CA ARG A 272 23.90 -11.71 -17.22
C ARG A 272 24.74 -12.95 -16.93
N TYR A 273 24.40 -13.71 -15.90
CA TYR A 273 25.10 -14.91 -15.44
C TYR A 273 24.15 -16.11 -15.43
#